data_AF-A0A4Q2YB16-F1
#
_entry.id   AF-A0A4Q2YB16-F1
#
_cell.length_a   1.000
_cell.length_b   1.000
_cell.length_c   1.000
_cell.angle_alpha   90.00
_cell.angle_beta   90.00
_cell.angle_gamma   90.00
#
_symmetry.space_group_name_H-M   'P 1'
#
loop_
_entity.id
_entity.type
_entity.pdbx_description
1 polymer ?
#
loop_
_entity_poly.entity_id
_entity_poly.type
_entity_poly.pdbx_seq_one_letter_code
_entity_poly.pdbx_strand_id
1 'polypeptide(L)'
;MLAACVVFSAVGVVGWKLADPGTGGNSPVAVDEVNGRSAERPTRNSRSVAADQAGQRMASIRLAGSPEARMRATVDLAYSLSPSEFAAWIDGGWFTLRGGAELTLFTKIVMERWQQEDEMGLLAWTLK
;
A
#
# COMPACT_ATOMS: atom_id res chain seq x y z
N MET A 1 -29.38 -12.70 -28.02
CA MET A 1 -28.37 -11.68 -27.63
C MET A 1 -29.01 -10.85 -26.53
N LEU A 2 -28.51 -11.00 -25.30
CA LEU A 2 -29.13 -10.44 -24.09
C LEU A 2 -28.34 -9.21 -23.60
N ALA A 3 -29.09 -8.13 -23.43
CA ALA A 3 -28.99 -7.07 -22.43
C ALA A 3 -27.73 -6.18 -22.39
N ALA A 4 -27.93 -4.93 -22.84
CA ALA A 4 -27.25 -3.74 -22.37
C ALA A 4 -27.70 -3.36 -20.94
N CYS A 5 -26.81 -2.68 -20.20
CA CYS A 5 -27.00 -1.71 -19.08
C CYS A 5 -25.71 -1.74 -18.21
N VAL A 6 -25.12 -0.68 -17.64
CA VAL A 6 -25.31 0.78 -17.57
C VAL A 6 -23.98 1.39 -17.06
N VAL A 7 -23.57 2.48 -17.72
CA VAL A 7 -22.77 3.67 -17.32
C VAL A 7 -22.44 3.87 -15.83
N PHE A 8 -21.18 4.19 -15.48
CA PHE A 8 -20.83 5.42 -14.74
C PHE A 8 -19.32 5.73 -14.70
N SER A 9 -18.94 6.84 -15.35
CA SER A 9 -17.65 7.51 -15.18
C SER A 9 -17.71 8.41 -13.93
N ALA A 10 -16.75 8.29 -13.01
CA ALA A 10 -16.58 9.24 -11.92
C ALA A 10 -15.22 9.93 -12.05
N VAL A 11 -15.23 11.16 -12.57
CA VAL A 11 -14.16 12.13 -12.39
C VAL A 11 -14.21 12.59 -10.93
N GLY A 12 -13.14 12.35 -10.19
CA GLY A 12 -12.90 12.95 -8.89
C GLY A 12 -11.69 13.87 -8.95
N VAL A 13 -11.89 15.12 -9.39
CA VAL A 13 -10.98 16.22 -9.07
C VAL A 13 -11.61 16.98 -7.92
N VAL A 14 -11.06 16.82 -6.71
CA VAL A 14 -11.25 17.78 -5.62
C VAL A 14 -9.88 18.00 -4.99
N GLY A 15 -9.31 19.17 -5.28
CA GLY A 15 -8.08 19.65 -4.65
C GLY A 15 -8.37 20.18 -3.26
N TRP A 16 -7.48 19.89 -2.32
CA TRP A 16 -7.40 20.58 -1.03
C TRP A 16 -6.15 21.46 -1.01
N LYS A 17 -6.41 22.74 -1.30
CA LYS A 17 -5.58 23.89 -0.94
C LYS A 17 -6.30 24.60 0.22
N LEU A 18 -5.52 25.08 1.18
CA LEU A 18 -5.86 25.95 2.33
C LEU A 18 -6.34 25.29 3.64
N ALA A 19 -5.41 25.21 4.58
CA ALA A 19 -5.63 25.76 5.91
C ALA A 19 -4.42 26.62 6.28
N ASP A 20 -4.53 27.92 6.00
CA ASP A 20 -3.77 29.00 6.61
C ASP A 20 -4.65 29.55 7.73
N PRO A 21 -4.32 29.39 9.03
CA PRO A 21 -5.01 30.10 10.08
C PRO A 21 -4.38 31.48 10.25
N GLY A 22 -5.03 32.48 9.66
CA GLY A 22 -4.66 33.88 9.82
C GLY A 22 -4.88 34.43 11.23
N THR A 23 -4.02 35.40 11.54
CA THR A 23 -4.30 36.61 12.33
C THR A 23 -4.31 36.49 13.86
N GLY A 24 -3.21 36.97 14.45
CA GLY A 24 -3.12 37.34 15.85
C GLY A 24 -1.85 38.14 16.11
N GLY A 25 -1.78 39.36 15.59
CA GLY A 25 -0.74 40.31 15.99
C GLY A 25 -0.89 40.66 17.47
N ASN A 26 0.18 40.41 18.24
CA ASN A 26 0.64 41.22 19.37
C ASN A 26 1.98 40.64 19.86
N SER A 27 3.08 41.36 19.64
CA SER A 27 4.28 41.22 20.50
C SER A 27 3.94 41.82 21.87
N PRO A 28 4.41 41.22 22.98
CA PRO A 28 5.72 41.62 23.49
C PRO A 28 6.59 40.48 24.07
N VAL A 29 7.90 40.64 23.88
CA VAL A 29 9.03 40.43 24.80
C VAL A 29 9.04 39.18 25.72
N ALA A 30 9.98 38.30 25.38
CA ALA A 30 10.90 37.50 26.22
C ALA A 30 10.37 36.78 27.47
N VAL A 31 10.46 35.44 27.45
CA VAL A 31 11.17 34.67 28.47
C VAL A 31 11.67 33.35 27.89
N ASP A 32 12.91 33.04 28.25
CA ASP A 32 13.69 31.86 27.97
C ASP A 32 13.03 30.62 28.61
N GLU A 33 12.72 29.58 27.82
CA GLU A 33 12.39 28.27 28.38
C GLU A 33 12.92 27.15 27.47
N VAL A 34 13.95 26.50 27.98
CA VAL A 34 14.54 25.25 27.50
C VAL A 34 13.45 24.21 27.30
N ASN A 35 13.12 23.91 26.06
CA ASN A 35 12.48 22.66 25.73
C ASN A 35 13.00 22.16 24.38
N GLY A 36 14.07 21.38 24.43
CA GLY A 36 14.59 20.61 23.31
C GLY A 36 13.56 19.57 22.89
N ARG A 37 12.52 20.02 22.18
CA ARG A 37 11.53 19.18 21.52
C ARG A 37 12.29 18.41 20.44
N SER A 38 12.67 17.16 20.76
CA SER A 38 13.20 16.20 19.80
C SER A 38 12.32 16.24 18.56
N ALA A 39 12.87 16.76 17.47
CA ALA A 39 12.27 16.68 16.16
C ALA A 39 12.08 15.19 15.84
N GLU A 40 10.83 14.77 15.98
CA GLU A 40 10.34 13.44 15.74
C GLU A 40 10.71 13.01 14.32
N ARG A 41 11.57 12.01 14.21
CA ARG A 41 12.10 11.49 12.96
C ARG A 41 10.95 10.76 12.24
N PRO A 42 10.33 11.30 11.17
CA PRO A 42 9.07 10.75 10.64
C PRO A 42 9.26 9.43 9.87
N THR A 43 10.50 9.05 9.57
CA THR A 43 10.81 7.95 8.65
C THR A 43 10.56 6.56 9.22
N ARG A 44 10.48 6.40 10.55
CA ARG A 44 10.26 5.09 11.15
C ARG A 44 8.81 4.63 11.07
N ASN A 45 7.87 5.57 11.06
CA ASN A 45 6.44 5.29 11.19
C ASN A 45 5.83 4.74 9.88
N SER A 46 6.20 5.31 8.72
CA SER A 46 5.62 4.89 7.42
C SER A 46 5.92 3.43 7.07
N ARG A 47 7.12 2.94 7.42
CA ARG A 47 7.49 1.53 7.18
C ARG A 47 6.73 0.57 8.09
N SER A 48 6.43 0.97 9.34
CA SER A 48 5.64 0.13 10.25
C SER A 48 4.20 0.04 9.77
N VAL A 49 3.59 1.16 9.36
CA VAL A 49 2.20 1.17 8.86
C VAL A 49 2.01 0.26 7.63
N ALA A 50 2.94 0.30 6.67
CA ALA A 50 2.89 -0.58 5.50
C ALA A 50 3.07 -2.06 5.87
N ALA A 51 3.96 -2.36 6.83
CA ALA A 51 4.15 -3.70 7.36
C ALA A 51 2.91 -4.21 8.13
N ASP A 52 2.25 -3.33 8.89
CA ASP A 52 1.02 -3.64 9.63
C ASP A 52 -0.13 -3.94 8.66
N GLN A 53 -0.27 -3.15 7.59
CA GLN A 53 -1.27 -3.39 6.55
C GLN A 53 -1.02 -4.71 5.82
N ALA A 54 0.23 -5.02 5.47
CA ALA A 54 0.60 -6.31 4.88
C ALA A 54 0.32 -7.46 5.86
N GLY A 55 0.61 -7.26 7.15
CA GLY A 55 0.31 -8.22 8.22
C GLY A 55 -1.19 -8.53 8.34
N GLN A 56 -2.05 -7.50 8.28
CA GLN A 56 -3.51 -7.66 8.29
C GLN A 56 -4.01 -8.43 7.07
N ARG A 57 -3.52 -8.08 5.86
CA ARG A 57 -3.87 -8.78 4.62
C ARG A 57 -3.37 -10.23 4.59
N MET A 58 -2.21 -10.51 5.18
CA MET A 58 -1.71 -11.89 5.30
C MET A 58 -2.47 -12.69 6.37
N ALA A 59 -3.00 -12.04 7.40
CA ALA A 59 -3.79 -12.72 8.42
C ALA A 59 -5.06 -13.32 7.84
N SER A 60 -5.76 -12.64 6.92
CA SER A 60 -6.96 -13.21 6.27
C SER A 60 -6.64 -14.47 5.45
N ILE A 61 -5.50 -14.49 4.76
CA ILE A 61 -5.03 -15.68 4.02
C ILE A 61 -4.67 -16.81 5.01
N ARG A 62 -4.00 -16.52 6.13
CA ARG A 62 -3.60 -17.54 7.10
C ARG A 62 -4.78 -18.12 7.89
N LEU A 63 -5.81 -17.33 8.12
CA LEU A 63 -7.03 -17.73 8.83
C LEU A 63 -8.02 -18.51 7.96
N ALA A 64 -7.85 -18.52 6.64
CA ALA A 64 -8.67 -19.34 5.77
C ALA A 64 -8.45 -20.84 6.06
N GLY A 65 -9.54 -21.53 6.42
CA GLY A 65 -9.50 -22.87 6.99
C GLY A 65 -9.21 -24.02 6.02
N SER A 66 -9.07 -23.76 4.72
CA SER A 66 -8.75 -24.77 3.71
C SER A 66 -7.73 -24.27 2.68
N PRO A 67 -6.90 -25.15 2.08
CA PRO A 67 -5.94 -24.76 1.05
C PRO A 67 -6.56 -23.99 -0.13
N GLU A 68 -7.74 -24.41 -0.59
CA GLU A 68 -8.46 -23.74 -1.67
C GLU A 68 -8.89 -22.31 -1.28
N ALA A 69 -9.37 -22.13 -0.05
CA ALA A 69 -9.74 -20.81 0.46
C ALA A 69 -8.51 -19.89 0.58
N ARG A 70 -7.35 -20.43 0.96
CA ARG A 70 -6.09 -19.68 0.98
C ARG A 70 -5.64 -19.28 -0.42
N MET A 71 -5.74 -20.18 -1.40
CA MET A 71 -5.45 -19.86 -2.80
C MET A 71 -6.37 -18.76 -3.33
N ARG A 72 -7.69 -18.86 -3.09
CA ARG A 72 -8.66 -17.83 -3.49
C ARG A 72 -8.33 -16.48 -2.85
N ALA A 73 -8.10 -16.45 -1.54
CA ALA A 73 -7.71 -15.23 -0.84
C ALA A 73 -6.36 -14.65 -1.33
N THR A 74 -5.45 -15.51 -1.79
CA THR A 74 -4.18 -15.09 -2.39
C THR A 74 -4.38 -14.44 -3.76
N VAL A 75 -5.27 -15.00 -4.59
CA VAL A 75 -5.66 -14.41 -5.87
C VAL A 75 -6.34 -13.05 -5.64
N ASP A 76 -7.30 -13.00 -4.71
CA ASP A 76 -8.00 -11.76 -4.35
C ASP A 76 -7.02 -10.68 -3.88
N LEU A 77 -6.06 -11.05 -3.03
CA LEU A 77 -4.99 -10.15 -2.62
C LEU A 77 -4.20 -9.66 -3.84
N ALA A 78 -3.70 -10.57 -4.69
CA ALA A 78 -2.89 -10.22 -5.84
C ALA A 78 -3.60 -9.25 -6.79
N TYR A 79 -4.91 -9.39 -7.00
CA TYR A 79 -5.69 -8.47 -7.84
C TYR A 79 -6.09 -7.17 -7.14
N SER A 80 -6.11 -7.13 -5.81
CA SER A 80 -6.38 -5.90 -5.05
C SER A 80 -5.21 -4.91 -5.01
N LEU A 81 -4.00 -5.36 -5.36
CA LEU A 81 -2.80 -4.52 -5.35
C LEU A 81 -2.75 -3.58 -6.56
N SER A 82 -2.34 -2.35 -6.30
CA SER A 82 -1.95 -1.38 -7.34
C SER A 82 -0.49 -1.61 -7.80
N PRO A 83 -0.11 -1.19 -9.03
CA PRO A 83 1.24 -1.41 -9.53
C PRO A 83 2.36 -0.84 -8.64
N SER A 84 2.11 0.29 -7.97
CA SER A 84 3.06 0.90 -7.05
C SER A 84 3.33 0.07 -5.79
N GLU A 85 2.43 -0.87 -5.44
CA GLU A 85 2.58 -1.77 -4.31
C GLU A 85 3.36 -3.05 -4.66
N PHE A 86 3.49 -3.41 -5.94
CA PHE A 86 4.06 -4.70 -6.36
C PHE A 86 5.48 -4.92 -5.83
N ALA A 87 6.37 -3.94 -5.99
CA ALA A 87 7.74 -4.01 -5.48
C ALA A 87 7.80 -4.30 -3.97
N ALA A 88 6.99 -3.57 -3.19
CA ALA A 88 6.98 -3.69 -1.74
C ALA A 88 6.45 -5.06 -1.27
N TRP A 89 5.50 -5.63 -2.01
CA TRP A 89 4.95 -6.94 -1.70
C TRP A 89 5.89 -8.09 -2.06
N ILE A 90 6.63 -7.97 -3.16
CA ILE A 90 7.62 -8.96 -3.59
C ILE A 90 8.86 -8.92 -2.71
N ASP A 91 9.42 -7.72 -2.45
CA ASP A 91 10.61 -7.55 -1.60
C ASP A 91 10.31 -7.85 -0.12
N GLY A 92 9.06 -7.67 0.32
CA GLY A 92 8.67 -7.77 1.71
C GLY A 92 8.67 -9.19 2.29
N GLY A 93 8.73 -10.23 1.44
CA GLY A 93 8.83 -11.61 1.91
C GLY A 93 7.64 -12.08 2.77
N TRP A 94 6.46 -11.48 2.58
CA TRP A 94 5.27 -11.72 3.40
C TRP A 94 4.73 -13.16 3.29
N PHE A 95 4.94 -13.75 2.11
CA PHE A 95 4.74 -15.16 1.85
C PHE A 95 6.01 -15.93 2.19
N THR A 96 5.91 -16.87 3.13
CA THR A 96 7.05 -17.71 3.54
C THR A 96 7.18 -18.93 2.64
N LEU A 97 8.36 -19.56 2.58
CA LEU A 97 8.54 -20.85 1.88
C LEU A 97 7.57 -21.93 2.38
N ARG A 98 7.19 -21.89 3.67
CA ARG A 98 6.19 -22.80 4.25
C ARG A 98 4.77 -22.53 3.73
N GLY A 99 4.55 -21.37 3.11
CA GLY A 99 3.32 -20.97 2.42
C GLY A 99 3.10 -21.70 1.10
N GLY A 100 4.04 -22.50 0.61
CA GLY A 100 3.78 -23.45 -0.48
C GLY A 100 3.23 -22.83 -1.77
N ALA A 101 2.13 -23.41 -2.27
CA ALA A 101 1.55 -23.07 -3.57
C ALA A 101 1.06 -21.61 -3.65
N GLU A 102 0.64 -21.05 -2.52
CA GLU A 102 0.14 -19.68 -2.40
C GLU A 102 1.24 -18.66 -2.73
N LEU A 103 2.48 -18.87 -2.26
CA LEU A 103 3.62 -18.02 -2.61
C LEU A 103 3.87 -18.01 -4.12
N THR A 104 3.99 -19.20 -4.71
CA THR A 104 4.26 -19.35 -6.14
C THR A 104 3.15 -18.71 -6.98
N LEU A 105 1.90 -18.93 -6.59
CA LEU A 105 0.74 -18.35 -7.27
C LEU A 105 0.75 -16.82 -7.19
N PHE A 106 0.96 -16.26 -5.99
CA PHE A 106 1.03 -14.83 -5.78
C PHE A 106 2.11 -14.18 -6.65
N THR A 107 3.35 -14.69 -6.57
CA THR A 107 4.47 -14.13 -7.34
C THR A 107 4.19 -14.18 -8.83
N LYS A 108 3.64 -15.29 -9.34
CA LYS A 108 3.31 -15.40 -10.76
C LYS A 108 2.28 -14.36 -11.20
N ILE A 109 1.17 -14.23 -10.48
CA ILE A 109 0.12 -13.26 -10.81
C ILE A 109 0.67 -11.83 -10.77
N VAL A 110 1.39 -11.48 -9.71
CA VAL A 110 1.93 -10.12 -9.56
C VAL A 110 2.95 -9.81 -10.65
N MET A 111 3.85 -10.73 -11.00
CA MET A 111 4.82 -10.51 -12.09
C MET A 111 4.14 -10.33 -13.45
N GLU A 112 3.16 -11.17 -13.77
CA GLU A 112 2.39 -11.06 -15.03
C GLU A 112 1.62 -9.74 -15.09
N ARG A 113 0.98 -9.33 -13.99
CA ARG A 113 0.29 -8.04 -13.90
C ARG A 113 1.27 -6.87 -14.00
N TRP A 114 2.42 -6.95 -13.35
CA TRP A 114 3.40 -5.88 -13.39
C TRP A 114 3.92 -5.65 -14.80
N GLN A 115 4.20 -6.73 -15.54
CA GLN A 115 4.59 -6.65 -16.94
C GLN A 115 3.51 -5.98 -17.82
N GLN A 116 2.22 -6.19 -17.51
CA GLN A 116 1.12 -5.64 -18.29
C GLN A 116 0.76 -4.19 -17.91
N GLU A 117 0.84 -3.85 -16.62
CA GLU A 117 0.33 -2.58 -16.07
C GLU A 117 1.44 -1.52 -15.88
N ASP A 118 2.68 -1.95 -15.63
CA ASP A 118 3.82 -1.05 -15.36
C ASP A 118 5.16 -1.70 -15.70
N GLU A 119 5.39 -1.94 -17.00
CA GLU A 119 6.63 -2.55 -17.50
C GLU A 119 7.88 -1.73 -17.09
N MET A 120 7.77 -0.40 -17.09
CA MET A 120 8.88 0.48 -16.69
C MET A 120 9.21 0.33 -15.20
N GLY A 121 8.21 0.23 -14.33
CA GLY A 121 8.42 -0.06 -12.92
C GLY A 121 9.05 -1.43 -12.69
N LEU A 122 8.65 -2.44 -13.45
CA LEU A 122 9.26 -3.77 -13.40
C LEU A 122 10.73 -3.74 -13.84
N LEU A 123 11.05 -3.05 -14.94
CA LEU A 123 12.43 -2.87 -15.40
C LEU A 123 13.28 -2.13 -14.37
N ALA A 124 12.75 -1.04 -13.80
CA ALA A 124 13.45 -0.30 -12.76
C ALA A 124 13.72 -1.15 -11.51
N TRP A 125 12.78 -2.00 -11.12
CA TRP A 125 12.95 -2.92 -9.99
C TRP A 125 13.96 -4.03 -10.29
N THR A 126 13.96 -4.61 -11.51
CA THR A 126 14.91 -5.68 -11.88
C THR A 126 16.36 -5.21 -12.05
N LEU A 127 16.57 -3.91 -12.28
CA LEU A 127 17.91 -3.30 -12.40
C LEU A 127 18.52 -2.83 -11.07
N LYS A 128 17.79 -2.96 -9.97
CA LYS A 128 18.23 -2.61 -8.61
C LYS A 128 19.26 -3.61 -8.08
#